data_AF-A0A523ZGV3-F1
#
_entry.id   AF-A0A523ZGV3-F1
#
_cell.length_a   1.000
_cell.length_b   1.000
_cell.length_c   1.000
_cell.angle_alpha   90.00
_cell.angle_beta   90.00
_cell.angle_gamma   90.00
#
_symmetry.space_group_name_H-M   'P 1'
#
loop_
_entity.id
_entity.type
_entity.pdbx_description
1 polymer ?
#
loop_
_entity_poly.entity_id
_entity_poly.type
_entity_poly.pdbx_seq_one_letter_code
_entity_poly.pdbx_strand_id
1 'polypeptide(L)'
;VAEPGVPKKGEVEAVKDLTKESIDAGFYNIDIDTSTLVDLDRETEKKQQEPNIKHSLEIAKFVRSKEPKGITVSLGGEIGHIGGKNSTVEDFVAYVEGFNAGLSSGVVGMSKISIQTGTSHGGVVLPDGSLADIDVDFGVLAEISKVARKKYKIGGAVQHGASTLPDEYFSQFTESQAIEVHLATGFQNITMDHPKFPKKLLREMYAWLDKEKVDERKEDWTNEQFHYKLRKKAWGKFKKDCWQIDEGARKEIRAALEKRFEFMFKQLNVVDTANMVNKIIKPLEIHKKISDFGQKDKKRKEVKGLAD
;
A
#
# COMPACT_ATOMS: atom_id res chain seq x y z
N VAL A 1 10.41 -8.84 -21.94
CA VAL A 1 9.22 -8.12 -21.40
C VAL A 1 8.32 -9.19 -20.83
N ALA A 2 7.81 -9.05 -19.60
CA ALA A 2 6.85 -10.02 -19.08
C ALA A 2 5.60 -9.97 -19.97
N GLU A 3 5.08 -11.13 -20.37
CA GLU A 3 3.82 -11.17 -21.12
C GLU A 3 2.69 -10.66 -20.22
N PRO A 4 1.81 -9.77 -20.71
CA PRO A 4 0.62 -9.35 -19.96
C PRO A 4 -0.13 -10.58 -19.43
N GLY A 5 -0.52 -10.54 -18.16
CA GLY A 5 -1.25 -11.64 -17.52
C GLY A 5 -0.42 -12.84 -17.07
N VAL A 6 0.91 -12.85 -17.27
CA VAL A 6 1.76 -13.97 -16.82
C VAL A 6 2.74 -13.49 -15.74
N PRO A 7 2.60 -13.96 -14.48
CA PRO A 7 3.56 -13.63 -13.43
C PRO A 7 4.93 -14.22 -13.75
N LYS A 8 6.00 -13.62 -13.24
CA LYS A 8 7.35 -14.18 -13.42
C LYS A 8 7.41 -15.57 -12.78
N LYS A 9 8.20 -16.45 -13.38
CA LYS A 9 8.36 -17.83 -12.90
C LYS A 9 8.78 -17.83 -11.42
N GLY A 10 7.96 -18.47 -10.57
CA GLY A 10 8.21 -18.61 -9.13
C GLY A 10 7.75 -17.42 -8.27
N GLU A 11 7.29 -16.33 -8.86
CA GLU A 11 6.86 -15.11 -8.15
C GLU A 11 5.65 -15.37 -7.25
N VAL A 12 4.64 -16.08 -7.77
CA VAL A 12 3.45 -16.46 -6.98
C VAL A 12 3.81 -17.29 -5.74
N GLU A 13 4.75 -18.22 -5.87
CA GLU A 13 5.22 -19.03 -4.73
C GLU A 13 6.02 -18.19 -3.73
N ALA A 14 6.84 -17.25 -4.19
CA ALA A 14 7.53 -16.31 -3.32
C ALA A 14 6.53 -15.43 -2.54
N VAL A 15 5.48 -14.96 -3.20
CA VAL A 15 4.39 -14.18 -2.56
C VAL A 15 3.63 -15.03 -1.54
N LYS A 16 3.30 -16.29 -1.83
CA LYS A 16 2.69 -17.21 -0.85
C LYS A 16 3.60 -17.44 0.36
N ASP A 17 4.90 -17.65 0.14
CA ASP A 17 5.88 -17.80 1.21
C ASP A 17 5.92 -16.58 2.13
N LEU A 18 6.00 -15.38 1.55
CA LEU A 18 5.96 -14.11 2.30
C LEU A 18 4.63 -13.92 3.03
N THR A 19 3.52 -14.26 2.38
CA THR A 19 2.18 -14.19 2.98
C THR A 19 2.09 -15.08 4.22
N LYS A 20 2.63 -16.31 4.15
CA LYS A 20 2.69 -17.21 5.31
C LYS A 20 3.57 -16.62 6.42
N GLU A 21 4.74 -16.10 6.08
CA GLU A 21 5.64 -15.46 7.07
C GLU A 21 4.96 -14.27 7.76
N SER A 22 4.20 -13.45 7.03
CA SER A 22 3.40 -12.35 7.56
C SER A 22 2.29 -12.85 8.52
N ILE A 23 1.53 -13.87 8.13
CA ILE A 23 0.48 -14.46 8.99
C ILE A 23 1.08 -15.07 10.26
N ASP A 24 2.20 -15.82 10.12
CA ASP A 24 2.91 -16.40 11.26
C ASP A 24 3.37 -15.30 12.24
N ALA A 25 3.82 -14.15 11.71
CA ALA A 25 4.24 -12.97 12.49
C ALA A 25 3.09 -12.13 13.06
N GLY A 26 1.82 -12.45 12.74
CA GLY A 26 0.65 -11.78 13.30
C GLY A 26 0.06 -10.66 12.44
N PHE A 27 0.43 -10.56 11.17
CA PHE A 27 -0.21 -9.66 10.21
C PHE A 27 -1.45 -10.36 9.61
N TYR A 28 -2.63 -9.83 9.95
CA TYR A 28 -3.92 -10.39 9.53
C TYR A 28 -4.73 -9.46 8.62
N ASN A 29 -4.11 -8.41 8.09
CA ASN A 29 -4.65 -7.61 7.00
C ASN A 29 -3.69 -7.79 5.82
N ILE A 30 -4.12 -8.55 4.82
CA ILE A 30 -3.31 -8.95 3.67
C ILE A 30 -3.98 -8.40 2.41
N ASP A 31 -3.30 -7.46 1.76
CA ASP A 31 -3.74 -6.89 0.49
C ASP A 31 -3.04 -7.64 -0.65
N ILE A 32 -3.84 -8.28 -1.50
CA ILE A 32 -3.36 -9.06 -2.63
C ILE A 32 -3.43 -8.18 -3.87
N ASP A 33 -2.27 -7.68 -4.27
CA ASP A 33 -2.12 -6.91 -5.51
C ASP A 33 -1.53 -7.81 -6.61
N THR A 34 -2.39 -8.18 -7.56
CA THR A 34 -1.96 -8.74 -8.86
C THR A 34 -2.45 -7.89 -10.02
N SER A 35 -2.75 -6.61 -9.77
CA SER A 35 -3.31 -5.66 -10.74
C SER A 35 -2.36 -5.38 -11.90
N THR A 36 -1.05 -5.54 -11.69
CA THR A 36 -0.01 -5.45 -12.74
C THR A 36 -0.16 -6.53 -13.82
N LEU A 37 -0.93 -7.59 -13.56
CA LEU A 37 -1.23 -8.65 -14.53
C LEU A 37 -2.47 -8.35 -15.38
N VAL A 38 -3.19 -7.25 -15.12
CA VAL A 38 -4.35 -6.86 -15.94
C VAL A 38 -3.92 -6.62 -17.39
N ASP A 39 -4.61 -7.26 -18.32
CA ASP A 39 -4.31 -7.19 -19.76
C ASP A 39 -5.28 -6.22 -20.44
N LEU A 40 -4.90 -4.95 -20.52
CA LEU A 40 -5.75 -3.87 -21.05
C LEU A 40 -6.04 -3.98 -22.55
N ASP A 41 -5.34 -4.84 -23.28
CA ASP A 41 -5.55 -5.04 -24.72
C ASP A 41 -6.76 -5.95 -25.02
N ARG A 42 -7.39 -6.51 -23.98
CA ARG A 42 -8.61 -7.32 -24.12
C ARG A 42 -9.86 -6.46 -24.25
N GLU A 43 -10.80 -6.97 -25.03
CA GLU A 43 -12.02 -6.26 -25.44
C GLU A 43 -12.98 -5.87 -24.31
N THR A 44 -12.98 -6.60 -23.19
CA THR A 44 -13.93 -6.38 -22.08
C THR A 44 -13.22 -6.43 -20.75
N GLU A 45 -13.70 -5.66 -19.77
CA GLU A 45 -13.16 -5.56 -18.41
C GLU A 45 -13.03 -6.95 -17.76
N LYS A 46 -14.00 -7.83 -18.03
CA LYS A 46 -13.93 -9.24 -17.60
C LYS A 46 -12.70 -9.95 -18.14
N LYS A 47 -12.43 -9.87 -19.45
CA LYS A 47 -11.25 -10.49 -20.07
C LYS A 47 -9.96 -9.81 -19.61
N GLN A 48 -9.97 -8.49 -19.41
CA GLN A 48 -8.81 -7.73 -18.91
C GLN A 48 -8.42 -8.21 -17.50
N GLN A 49 -9.41 -8.47 -16.64
CA GLN A 49 -9.22 -8.85 -15.24
C GLN A 49 -8.92 -10.35 -15.02
N GLU A 50 -9.09 -11.21 -16.03
CA GLU A 50 -8.91 -12.67 -15.89
C GLU A 50 -7.60 -13.07 -15.20
N PRO A 51 -6.42 -12.52 -15.56
CA PRO A 51 -5.17 -12.85 -14.89
C PRO A 51 -5.14 -12.39 -13.43
N ASN A 52 -5.62 -11.17 -13.16
CA ASN A 52 -5.70 -10.61 -11.80
C ASN A 52 -6.62 -11.47 -10.92
N ILE A 53 -7.81 -11.82 -11.41
CA ILE A 53 -8.76 -12.69 -10.71
C ILE A 53 -8.13 -14.05 -10.39
N LYS A 54 -7.50 -14.68 -11.39
CA LYS A 54 -6.92 -16.03 -11.25
C LYS A 54 -5.86 -16.07 -10.15
N HIS A 55 -4.91 -15.14 -10.17
CA HIS A 55 -3.79 -15.15 -9.24
C HIS A 55 -4.18 -14.63 -7.85
N SER A 56 -5.04 -13.61 -7.78
CA SER A 56 -5.63 -13.19 -6.50
C SER A 56 -6.41 -14.31 -5.81
N LEU A 57 -7.19 -15.09 -6.57
CA LEU A 57 -7.93 -16.23 -6.03
C LEU A 57 -7.01 -17.36 -5.54
N GLU A 58 -5.93 -17.63 -6.28
CA GLU A 58 -4.93 -18.62 -5.90
C GLU A 58 -4.27 -18.26 -4.56
N ILE A 59 -3.88 -16.99 -4.39
CA ILE A 59 -3.28 -16.47 -3.14
C ILE A 59 -4.33 -16.43 -2.02
N ALA A 60 -5.56 -16.00 -2.30
CA ALA A 60 -6.63 -15.97 -1.30
C ALA A 60 -6.94 -17.36 -0.75
N LYS A 61 -7.03 -18.39 -1.60
CA LYS A 61 -7.20 -19.79 -1.17
C LYS A 61 -6.04 -20.25 -0.30
N PHE A 62 -4.81 -19.86 -0.65
CA PHE A 62 -3.65 -20.12 0.18
C PHE A 62 -3.77 -19.44 1.54
N VAL A 63 -4.11 -18.14 1.60
CA VAL A 63 -4.33 -17.41 2.86
C VAL A 63 -5.35 -18.13 3.74
N ARG A 64 -6.52 -18.48 3.19
CA ARG A 64 -7.57 -19.24 3.91
C ARG A 64 -7.05 -20.56 4.49
N SER A 65 -6.13 -21.23 3.80
CA SER A 65 -5.49 -22.46 4.32
C SER A 65 -4.45 -22.23 5.44
N LYS A 66 -4.01 -20.99 5.66
CA LYS A 66 -3.00 -20.60 6.65
C LYS A 66 -3.55 -19.80 7.82
N GLU A 67 -4.86 -19.53 7.84
CA GLU A 67 -5.47 -18.75 8.90
C GLU A 67 -5.30 -19.42 10.28
N PRO A 68 -4.88 -18.66 11.31
CA PRO A 68 -4.90 -19.18 12.66
C PRO A 68 -6.33 -19.47 13.11
N LYS A 69 -6.49 -20.47 13.98
CA LYS A 69 -7.80 -20.83 14.53
C LYS A 69 -8.45 -19.62 15.21
N GLY A 70 -9.69 -19.32 14.81
CA GLY A 70 -10.48 -18.22 15.37
C GLY A 70 -10.15 -16.83 14.80
N ILE A 71 -9.27 -16.75 13.80
CA ILE A 71 -8.92 -15.50 13.12
C ILE A 71 -9.29 -15.63 11.65
N THR A 72 -10.11 -14.71 11.18
CA THR A 72 -10.32 -14.51 9.74
C THR A 72 -9.37 -13.40 9.29
N VAL A 73 -8.45 -13.72 8.39
CA VAL A 73 -7.54 -12.74 7.77
C VAL A 73 -8.36 -11.83 6.86
N SER A 74 -8.25 -10.51 7.07
CA SER A 74 -8.81 -9.50 6.18
C SER A 74 -8.07 -9.55 4.84
N LEU A 75 -8.82 -9.66 3.74
CA LEU A 75 -8.28 -9.71 2.38
C LEU A 75 -8.66 -8.45 1.62
N GLY A 76 -7.67 -7.63 1.27
CA GLY A 76 -7.82 -6.62 0.22
C GLY A 76 -7.50 -7.22 -1.15
N GLY A 77 -8.19 -6.76 -2.18
CA GLY A 77 -7.76 -6.92 -3.57
C GLY A 77 -7.42 -5.58 -4.20
N GLU A 78 -6.88 -5.58 -5.41
CA GLU A 78 -6.56 -4.36 -6.14
C GLU A 78 -7.03 -4.44 -7.60
N ILE A 79 -7.58 -3.34 -8.10
CA ILE A 79 -7.94 -3.14 -9.51
C ILE A 79 -7.34 -1.84 -10.03
N GLY A 80 -7.04 -1.81 -11.33
CA GLY A 80 -6.35 -0.70 -11.98
C GLY A 80 -4.84 -0.73 -11.69
N HIS A 81 -4.04 -0.26 -12.63
CA HIS A 81 -2.62 -0.07 -12.41
C HIS A 81 -2.35 1.34 -11.91
N ILE A 82 -1.55 1.48 -10.85
CA ILE A 82 -1.15 2.79 -10.34
C ILE A 82 -0.35 3.55 -11.42
N GLY A 83 -0.71 4.81 -11.68
CA GLY A 83 -0.23 5.61 -12.82
C GLY A 83 -0.95 5.37 -14.17
N GLY A 84 -1.96 4.49 -14.22
CA GLY A 84 -2.78 4.21 -15.42
C GLY A 84 -4.13 4.92 -15.44
N LYS A 85 -5.10 4.34 -16.17
CA LYS A 85 -6.50 4.83 -16.22
C LYS A 85 -7.18 4.67 -14.85
N ASN A 86 -8.12 5.56 -14.54
CA ASN A 86 -9.00 5.39 -13.38
C ASN A 86 -9.75 4.07 -13.46
N SER A 87 -9.93 3.42 -12.31
CA SER A 87 -10.79 2.25 -12.20
C SER A 87 -12.24 2.61 -12.47
N THR A 88 -13.01 1.66 -13.00
CA THR A 88 -14.46 1.83 -13.19
C THR A 88 -15.26 0.89 -12.28
N VAL A 89 -16.58 1.13 -12.21
CA VAL A 89 -17.49 0.19 -11.55
C VAL A 89 -17.51 -1.16 -12.29
N GLU A 90 -17.34 -1.15 -13.61
CA GLU A 90 -17.27 -2.35 -14.44
C GLU A 90 -16.03 -3.18 -14.13
N ASP A 91 -14.86 -2.54 -13.95
CA ASP A 91 -13.62 -3.21 -13.50
C ASP A 91 -13.86 -3.91 -12.14
N PHE A 92 -14.46 -3.18 -11.20
CA PHE A 92 -14.78 -3.69 -9.87
C PHE A 92 -15.74 -4.88 -9.90
N VAL A 93 -16.84 -4.75 -10.64
CA VAL A 93 -17.86 -5.81 -10.79
C VAL A 93 -17.25 -7.04 -11.45
N ALA A 94 -16.50 -6.87 -12.53
CA ALA A 94 -15.84 -7.97 -13.24
C ALA A 94 -14.88 -8.73 -12.32
N TYR A 95 -14.04 -8.00 -11.57
CA TYR A 95 -13.07 -8.58 -10.65
C TYR A 95 -13.75 -9.32 -9.49
N VAL A 96 -14.70 -8.69 -8.79
CA VAL A 96 -15.35 -9.29 -7.62
C VAL A 96 -16.25 -10.47 -7.98
N GLU A 97 -16.99 -10.39 -9.08
CA GLU A 97 -17.82 -11.53 -9.53
C GLU A 97 -16.96 -12.72 -9.97
N GLY A 98 -15.89 -12.47 -10.71
CA GLY A 98 -14.95 -13.53 -11.09
C GLY A 98 -14.25 -14.16 -9.89
N PHE A 99 -13.81 -13.35 -8.92
CA PHE A 99 -13.19 -13.84 -7.69
C PHE A 99 -14.17 -14.69 -6.86
N ASN A 100 -15.38 -14.18 -6.62
CA ASN A 100 -16.40 -14.88 -5.83
C ASN A 100 -16.87 -16.17 -6.50
N ALA A 101 -17.00 -16.20 -7.83
CA ALA A 101 -17.35 -17.41 -8.58
C ALA A 101 -16.31 -18.53 -8.41
N GLY A 102 -15.05 -18.18 -8.12
CA GLY A 102 -13.97 -19.13 -7.88
C GLY A 102 -13.82 -19.60 -6.44
N LEU A 103 -14.58 -19.02 -5.49
CA LEU A 103 -14.60 -19.43 -4.09
C LEU A 103 -15.61 -20.56 -3.85
N SER A 104 -15.30 -21.44 -2.89
CA SER A 104 -16.28 -22.42 -2.40
C SER A 104 -17.36 -21.74 -1.56
N SER A 105 -18.56 -22.31 -1.55
CA SER A 105 -19.67 -21.80 -0.73
C SER A 105 -19.27 -21.69 0.75
N GLY A 106 -19.60 -20.55 1.37
CA GLY A 106 -19.30 -20.27 2.77
C GLY A 106 -17.88 -19.76 3.05
N VAL A 107 -16.99 -19.70 2.04
CA VAL A 107 -15.65 -19.10 2.21
C VAL A 107 -15.76 -17.57 2.19
N VAL A 108 -15.14 -16.91 3.17
CA VAL A 108 -15.10 -15.45 3.27
C VAL A 108 -14.27 -14.87 2.12
N GLY A 109 -14.88 -13.96 1.35
CA GLY A 109 -14.24 -13.24 0.25
C GLY A 109 -13.38 -12.05 0.72
N MET A 110 -13.27 -11.05 -0.15
CA MET A 110 -12.55 -9.80 0.14
C MET A 110 -13.33 -8.90 1.12
N SER A 111 -12.59 -8.13 1.91
CA SER A 111 -13.13 -7.12 2.84
C SER A 111 -13.04 -5.70 2.29
N LYS A 112 -12.09 -5.43 1.39
CA LYS A 112 -11.80 -4.11 0.82
C LYS A 112 -11.19 -4.21 -0.58
N ILE A 113 -11.19 -3.11 -1.33
CA ILE A 113 -10.62 -3.05 -2.68
C ILE A 113 -9.81 -1.78 -2.89
N SER A 114 -8.55 -1.89 -3.28
CA SER A 114 -7.73 -0.77 -3.75
C SER A 114 -8.06 -0.44 -5.19
N ILE A 115 -8.13 0.85 -5.50
CA ILE A 115 -8.55 1.36 -6.80
C ILE A 115 -7.61 2.48 -7.27
N GLN A 116 -7.59 2.71 -8.59
CA GLN A 116 -6.93 3.86 -9.18
C GLN A 116 -7.90 5.03 -9.40
N THR A 117 -7.53 6.19 -8.90
CA THR A 117 -8.30 7.45 -8.89
C THR A 117 -7.54 8.63 -9.52
N GLY A 118 -6.48 8.36 -10.27
CA GLY A 118 -5.64 9.36 -10.94
C GLY A 118 -4.37 9.70 -10.17
N THR A 119 -4.10 8.99 -9.07
CA THR A 119 -2.94 9.24 -8.21
C THR A 119 -1.74 8.38 -8.58
N SER A 120 -0.57 8.80 -8.11
CA SER A 120 0.68 8.04 -8.21
C SER A 120 1.36 7.95 -6.85
N HIS A 121 2.04 6.83 -6.58
CA HIS A 121 2.81 6.65 -5.36
C HIS A 121 3.92 7.71 -5.25
N GLY A 122 3.84 8.52 -4.19
CA GLY A 122 4.80 9.60 -3.93
C GLY A 122 4.60 10.83 -4.81
N GLY A 123 3.52 10.92 -5.58
CA GLY A 123 3.20 12.07 -6.43
C GLY A 123 4.09 12.20 -7.67
N VAL A 124 3.79 13.22 -8.47
CA VAL A 124 4.53 13.55 -9.69
C VAL A 124 5.55 14.64 -9.36
N VAL A 125 6.82 14.26 -9.31
CA VAL A 125 7.93 15.19 -9.02
C VAL A 125 8.31 15.92 -10.30
N LEU A 126 8.24 17.25 -10.27
CA LEU A 126 8.65 18.13 -11.35
C LEU A 126 10.19 18.22 -11.44
N PRO A 127 10.77 18.70 -12.56
CA PRO A 127 12.22 18.76 -12.73
C PRO A 127 12.97 19.53 -11.63
N ASP A 128 12.32 20.52 -11.02
CA ASP A 128 12.84 21.33 -9.92
C ASP A 128 12.74 20.66 -8.53
N GLY A 129 12.19 19.45 -8.46
CA GLY A 129 11.98 18.70 -7.23
C GLY A 129 10.67 19.01 -6.50
N SER A 130 9.87 19.96 -6.99
CA SER A 130 8.53 20.23 -6.46
C SER A 130 7.54 19.13 -6.87
N LEU A 131 6.35 19.12 -6.27
CA LEU A 131 5.29 18.17 -6.60
C LEU A 131 4.24 18.86 -7.46
N ALA A 132 3.83 18.20 -8.54
CA ALA A 132 2.71 18.64 -9.35
C ALA A 132 1.40 18.47 -8.57
N ASP A 133 0.46 19.37 -8.82
CA ASP A 133 -0.91 19.21 -8.35
C ASP A 133 -1.56 18.02 -9.07
N ILE A 134 -2.11 17.10 -8.29
CA ILE A 134 -2.79 15.91 -8.79
C ILE A 134 -4.24 16.02 -8.36
N ASP A 135 -5.14 15.92 -9.34
CA ASP A 135 -6.56 15.80 -9.09
C ASP A 135 -6.92 14.35 -8.75
N VAL A 136 -7.75 14.18 -7.73
CA VAL A 136 -8.21 12.86 -7.28
C VAL A 136 -9.65 12.68 -7.69
N ASP A 137 -9.94 11.58 -8.36
CA ASP A 137 -11.32 11.24 -8.70
C ASP A 137 -12.06 10.64 -7.49
N PHE A 138 -12.56 11.55 -6.65
CA PHE A 138 -13.41 11.24 -5.50
C PHE A 138 -14.75 10.62 -5.90
N GLY A 139 -15.19 10.80 -7.14
CA GLY A 139 -16.42 10.19 -7.69
C GLY A 139 -16.26 8.68 -7.79
N VAL A 140 -15.16 8.22 -8.38
CA VAL A 140 -14.85 6.80 -8.49
C VAL A 140 -14.78 6.12 -7.12
N LEU A 141 -14.15 6.75 -6.11
CA LEU A 141 -14.14 6.24 -4.73
C LEU A 141 -15.56 6.03 -4.18
N ALA A 142 -16.43 7.03 -4.35
CA ALA A 142 -17.78 7.01 -3.82
C ALA A 142 -18.64 5.93 -4.50
N GLU A 143 -18.55 5.84 -5.83
CA GLU A 143 -19.32 4.90 -6.64
C GLU A 143 -18.93 3.45 -6.34
N ILE A 144 -17.64 3.12 -6.40
CA ILE A 144 -17.16 1.76 -6.13
C ILE A 144 -17.45 1.38 -4.68
N SER A 145 -17.20 2.26 -3.71
CA SER A 145 -17.50 1.99 -2.30
C SER A 145 -18.98 1.70 -2.06
N LYS A 146 -19.88 2.42 -2.74
CA LYS A 146 -21.33 2.21 -2.68
C LYS A 146 -21.72 0.85 -3.25
N VAL A 147 -21.18 0.46 -4.42
CA VAL A 147 -21.48 -0.85 -5.04
C VAL A 147 -20.92 -1.99 -4.19
N ALA A 148 -19.68 -1.86 -3.71
CA ALA A 148 -19.01 -2.81 -2.82
C ALA A 148 -19.87 -3.17 -1.60
N ARG A 149 -20.37 -2.15 -0.88
CA ARG A 149 -21.22 -2.36 0.30
C ARG A 149 -22.60 -2.91 -0.05
N LYS A 150 -23.27 -2.32 -1.04
CA LYS A 150 -24.68 -2.64 -1.32
C LYS A 150 -24.83 -4.03 -1.93
N LYS A 151 -24.02 -4.36 -2.94
CA LYS A 151 -24.15 -5.59 -3.74
C LYS A 151 -23.30 -6.75 -3.19
N TYR A 152 -22.10 -6.48 -2.69
CA TYR A 152 -21.14 -7.55 -2.37
C TYR A 152 -20.77 -7.68 -0.88
N LYS A 153 -21.30 -6.81 -0.01
CA LYS A 153 -20.97 -6.76 1.43
C LYS A 153 -19.46 -6.58 1.71
N ILE A 154 -18.75 -5.97 0.78
CA ILE A 154 -17.37 -5.51 0.92
C ILE A 154 -17.40 -4.12 1.58
N GLY A 155 -16.46 -3.81 2.48
CA GLY A 155 -16.47 -2.58 3.28
C GLY A 155 -16.42 -1.30 2.44
N GLY A 156 -15.61 -1.27 1.39
CA GLY A 156 -15.47 -0.13 0.49
C GLY A 156 -14.13 -0.11 -0.26
N ALA A 157 -13.89 1.02 -0.92
CA ALA A 157 -12.65 1.27 -1.64
C ALA A 157 -11.54 1.80 -0.71
N VAL A 158 -10.30 1.55 -1.11
CA VAL A 158 -9.05 1.96 -0.46
C VAL A 158 -8.31 2.91 -1.40
N GLN A 159 -7.80 4.00 -0.84
CA GLN A 159 -6.99 4.96 -1.59
C GLN A 159 -5.50 4.74 -1.34
N HIS A 160 -4.73 4.57 -2.41
CA HIS A 160 -3.27 4.58 -2.41
C HIS A 160 -2.71 5.97 -2.74
N GLY A 161 -1.42 6.22 -2.52
CA GLY A 161 -0.75 7.43 -3.03
C GLY A 161 -1.21 8.78 -2.46
N ALA A 162 -1.92 8.83 -1.32
CA ALA A 162 -2.56 10.06 -0.84
C ALA A 162 -1.65 11.03 -0.06
N SER A 163 -0.40 10.65 0.22
CA SER A 163 0.43 11.38 1.21
C SER A 163 0.91 12.77 0.77
N THR A 164 0.92 13.00 -0.54
CA THR A 164 1.46 14.20 -1.19
C THR A 164 0.35 15.07 -1.76
N LEU A 165 -0.91 14.73 -1.51
CA LEU A 165 -2.05 15.48 -1.97
C LEU A 165 -2.25 16.74 -1.13
N PRO A 166 -2.99 17.74 -1.66
CA PRO A 166 -3.39 18.92 -0.91
C PRO A 166 -4.13 18.57 0.39
N ASP A 167 -4.01 19.44 1.38
CA ASP A 167 -4.55 19.19 2.72
C ASP A 167 -6.09 19.20 2.73
N GLU A 168 -6.70 20.01 1.88
CA GLU A 168 -8.14 20.12 1.63
C GLU A 168 -8.78 18.86 1.03
N TYR A 169 -7.98 17.90 0.56
CA TYR A 169 -8.47 16.65 -0.01
C TYR A 169 -8.70 15.58 1.05
N PHE A 170 -8.15 15.74 2.27
CA PHE A 170 -8.21 14.67 3.26
C PHE A 170 -9.63 14.42 3.78
N SER A 171 -10.46 15.46 3.99
CA SER A 171 -11.85 15.26 4.41
C SER A 171 -12.69 14.57 3.33
N GLN A 172 -12.39 14.86 2.05
CA GLN A 172 -13.10 14.30 0.91
C GLN A 172 -12.98 12.77 0.82
N PHE A 173 -11.90 12.16 1.31
CA PHE A 173 -11.82 10.68 1.38
C PHE A 173 -12.95 10.08 2.23
N THR A 174 -13.28 10.73 3.35
CA THR A 174 -14.36 10.27 4.23
C THR A 174 -15.73 10.54 3.64
N GLU A 175 -15.90 11.70 2.98
CA GLU A 175 -17.13 12.10 2.29
C GLU A 175 -17.44 11.15 1.11
N SER A 176 -16.40 10.75 0.39
CA SER A 176 -16.44 9.71 -0.66
C SER A 176 -16.43 8.28 -0.13
N GLN A 177 -16.55 8.10 1.18
CA GLN A 177 -16.74 6.80 1.82
C GLN A 177 -15.60 5.80 1.57
N ALA A 178 -14.37 6.28 1.35
CA ALA A 178 -13.17 5.48 1.41
C ALA A 178 -13.03 4.90 2.82
N ILE A 179 -12.65 3.63 2.92
CA ILE A 179 -12.56 2.93 4.21
C ILE A 179 -11.12 2.85 4.74
N GLU A 180 -10.15 3.12 3.87
CA GLU A 180 -8.73 3.06 4.19
C GLU A 180 -7.97 3.98 3.22
N VAL A 181 -6.97 4.69 3.74
CA VAL A 181 -6.12 5.62 2.97
C VAL A 181 -4.66 5.36 3.35
N HIS A 182 -3.82 5.06 2.38
CA HIS A 182 -2.41 4.71 2.61
C HIS A 182 -1.53 5.96 2.59
N LEU A 183 -0.79 6.15 3.68
CA LEU A 183 0.03 7.33 3.91
C LEU A 183 1.47 6.94 4.32
N ALA A 184 2.48 7.40 3.58
CA ALA A 184 3.88 7.11 3.86
C ALA A 184 4.82 8.24 3.44
N THR A 185 4.89 8.57 2.14
CA THR A 185 5.90 9.49 1.56
C THR A 185 5.93 10.85 2.25
N GLY A 186 4.77 11.41 2.60
CA GLY A 186 4.67 12.69 3.30
C GLY A 186 5.39 12.69 4.66
N PHE A 187 5.35 11.59 5.41
CA PHE A 187 6.07 11.47 6.70
C PHE A 187 7.58 11.40 6.51
N GLN A 188 8.02 10.75 5.43
CA GLN A 188 9.43 10.70 5.06
C GLN A 188 9.93 12.10 4.63
N ASN A 189 9.09 12.85 3.93
CA ASN A 189 9.35 14.24 3.53
C ASN A 189 9.50 15.13 4.76
N ILE A 190 8.50 15.14 5.64
CA ILE A 190 8.56 15.86 6.92
C ILE A 190 9.84 15.55 7.69
N THR A 191 10.26 14.28 7.71
CA THR A 191 11.45 13.87 8.45
C THR A 191 12.76 14.35 7.83
N MET A 192 13.04 14.01 6.55
CA MET A 192 14.36 14.31 5.97
C MET A 192 14.49 15.77 5.52
N ASP A 193 13.36 16.46 5.29
CA ASP A 193 13.34 17.87 4.89
C ASP A 193 13.28 18.80 6.12
N HIS A 194 13.13 18.24 7.33
CA HIS A 194 13.11 19.01 8.56
C HIS A 194 14.41 19.81 8.73
N PRO A 195 14.38 21.10 9.13
CA PRO A 195 15.59 21.92 9.32
C PRO A 195 16.60 21.33 10.33
N LYS A 196 16.12 20.51 11.26
CA LYS A 196 16.95 19.80 12.26
C LYS A 196 17.44 18.43 11.81
N PHE A 197 16.98 17.90 10.68
CA PHE A 197 17.55 16.66 10.15
C PHE A 197 19.02 16.90 9.77
N PRO A 198 19.97 16.05 10.21
CA PRO A 198 21.38 16.32 9.99
C PRO A 198 21.74 16.38 8.49
N LYS A 199 22.05 17.57 7.98
CA LYS A 199 22.39 17.80 6.56
C LYS A 199 23.55 16.92 6.08
N LYS A 200 24.51 16.60 6.96
CA LYS A 200 25.61 15.68 6.65
C LYS A 200 25.09 14.27 6.36
N LEU A 201 24.23 13.75 7.22
CA LEU A 201 23.63 12.42 7.05
C LEU A 201 22.76 12.38 5.78
N LEU A 202 21.97 13.41 5.51
CA LEU A 202 21.17 13.49 4.27
C LEU A 202 22.04 13.40 3.01
N ARG A 203 23.17 14.12 2.97
CA ARG A 203 24.12 14.05 1.86
C ARG A 203 24.75 12.66 1.72
N GLU A 204 25.08 12.00 2.83
CA GLU A 204 25.60 10.62 2.82
C GLU A 204 24.57 9.63 2.28
N MET A 205 23.28 9.81 2.63
CA MET A 205 22.18 9.02 2.09
C MET A 205 22.05 9.20 0.58
N TYR A 206 22.12 10.44 0.07
CA TYR A 206 22.02 10.71 -1.36
C TYR A 206 23.25 10.23 -2.14
N ALA A 207 24.45 10.42 -1.60
CA ALA A 207 25.66 9.86 -2.20
C ALA A 207 25.62 8.33 -2.29
N TRP A 208 24.99 7.66 -1.32
CA TRP A 208 24.75 6.21 -1.40
C TRP A 208 23.75 5.85 -2.50
N LEU A 209 22.68 6.62 -2.70
CA LEU A 209 21.73 6.40 -3.80
C LEU A 209 22.42 6.57 -5.16
N ASP A 210 23.19 7.64 -5.34
CA ASP A 210 23.90 7.94 -6.58
C ASP A 210 24.86 6.81 -6.99
N LYS A 211 25.41 6.10 -5.99
CA LYS A 211 26.31 4.98 -6.22
C LYS A 211 25.60 3.64 -6.39
N GLU A 212 24.64 3.32 -5.52
CA GLU A 212 24.11 1.95 -5.32
C GLU A 212 22.71 1.75 -5.92
N LYS A 213 22.12 2.82 -6.47
CA LYS A 213 20.80 2.82 -7.11
C LYS A 213 20.79 3.47 -8.49
N VAL A 214 21.96 3.64 -9.10
CA VAL A 214 22.10 4.20 -10.45
C VAL A 214 21.39 3.36 -11.51
N ASP A 215 21.27 2.05 -11.30
CA ASP A 215 20.55 1.12 -12.18
C ASP A 215 19.04 1.40 -12.26
N GLU A 216 18.51 2.12 -11.28
CA GLU A 216 17.09 2.50 -11.21
C GLU A 216 16.83 3.93 -11.71
N ARG A 217 17.89 4.67 -12.08
CA ARG A 217 17.75 6.02 -12.62
C ARG A 217 17.26 5.96 -14.07
N LYS A 218 16.20 6.72 -14.38
CA LYS A 218 15.76 6.93 -15.77
C LYS A 218 16.53 8.07 -16.43
N GLU A 219 16.72 7.98 -17.75
CA GLU A 219 17.48 8.96 -18.54
C GLU A 219 16.93 10.38 -18.44
N ASP A 220 15.62 10.52 -18.26
CA ASP A 220 14.88 11.78 -18.19
C ASP A 220 14.83 12.39 -16.77
N TRP A 221 15.36 11.71 -15.74
CA TRP A 221 15.28 12.21 -14.36
C TRP A 221 16.41 13.16 -14.00
N THR A 222 16.03 14.32 -13.45
CA THR A 222 16.96 15.22 -12.74
C THR A 222 17.49 14.56 -11.46
N ASN A 223 18.53 15.13 -10.85
CA ASN A 223 19.06 14.62 -9.58
C ASN A 223 18.00 14.73 -8.48
N GLU A 224 17.22 15.81 -8.50
CA GLU A 224 16.15 16.11 -7.57
C GLU A 224 15.04 15.05 -7.67
N GLN A 225 14.60 14.72 -8.89
CA GLN A 225 13.63 13.65 -9.13
C GLN A 225 14.17 12.28 -8.70
N PHE A 226 15.43 11.98 -9.02
CA PHE A 226 16.08 10.72 -8.64
C PHE A 226 16.16 10.56 -7.12
N HIS A 227 16.67 11.57 -6.41
CA HIS A 227 16.76 11.55 -4.94
C HIS A 227 15.38 11.50 -4.30
N TYR A 228 14.41 12.30 -4.76
CA TYR A 228 13.06 12.26 -4.22
C TYR A 228 12.43 10.87 -4.36
N LYS A 229 12.50 10.26 -5.55
CA LYS A 229 11.84 8.97 -5.81
C LYS A 229 12.49 7.81 -5.08
N LEU A 230 13.82 7.85 -4.87
CA LEU A 230 14.56 6.72 -4.29
C LEU A 230 14.99 6.91 -2.83
N ARG A 231 14.83 8.10 -2.22
CA ARG A 231 15.18 8.34 -0.80
C ARG A 231 14.56 7.35 0.17
N LYS A 232 13.38 6.80 -0.14
CA LYS A 232 12.74 5.73 0.67
C LYS A 232 13.64 4.50 0.85
N LYS A 233 14.53 4.22 -0.11
CA LYS A 233 15.44 3.07 -0.08
C LYS A 233 16.65 3.29 0.84
N ALA A 234 16.97 4.53 1.20
CA ALA A 234 18.08 4.85 2.08
C ALA A 234 17.79 4.47 3.55
N TRP A 235 16.53 4.43 3.99
CA TRP A 235 16.16 4.12 5.38
C TRP A 235 16.71 2.78 5.86
N GLY A 236 16.72 1.75 5.03
CA GLY A 236 17.25 0.44 5.40
C GLY A 236 18.75 0.48 5.68
N LYS A 237 19.51 1.16 4.81
CA LYS A 237 20.97 1.28 4.93
C LYS A 237 21.39 2.16 6.11
N PHE A 238 20.69 3.27 6.32
CA PHE A 238 21.03 4.29 7.32
C PHE A 238 20.17 4.20 8.59
N LYS A 239 19.47 3.08 8.81
CA LYS A 239 18.53 2.92 9.93
C LYS A 239 19.13 3.32 11.28
N LYS A 240 20.35 2.84 11.56
CA LYS A 240 21.05 3.14 12.82
C LYS A 240 21.41 4.62 12.92
N ASP A 241 21.97 5.20 11.86
CA ASP A 241 22.39 6.60 11.84
C ASP A 241 21.18 7.53 12.01
N CYS A 242 20.07 7.25 11.32
CA CYS A 242 18.80 7.97 11.49
C CYS A 242 18.24 7.82 12.91
N TRP A 243 18.36 6.65 13.54
CA TRP A 243 17.90 6.42 14.91
C TRP A 243 18.74 7.16 15.97
N GLN A 244 20.01 7.38 15.66
CA GLN A 244 21.01 7.95 16.56
C GLN A 244 21.27 9.45 16.33
N ILE A 245 20.48 10.12 15.48
CA ILE A 245 20.55 11.59 15.37
C ILE A 245 20.26 12.23 16.74
N ASP A 246 20.73 13.46 16.93
CA ASP A 246 20.60 14.20 18.18
C ASP A 246 19.17 14.15 18.77
N GLU A 247 19.04 14.00 20.09
CA GLU A 247 17.72 13.91 20.74
C GLU A 247 16.93 15.21 20.57
N GLY A 248 17.59 16.38 20.58
CA GLY A 248 16.96 17.67 20.30
C GLY A 248 16.33 17.69 18.89
N ALA A 249 17.10 17.26 17.89
CA ALA A 249 16.61 17.09 16.53
C ALA A 249 15.44 16.08 16.44
N ARG A 250 15.54 14.92 17.11
CA ARG A 250 14.46 13.92 17.14
C ARG A 250 13.19 14.47 17.77
N LYS A 251 13.30 15.25 18.84
CA LYS A 251 12.15 15.87 19.51
C LYS A 251 11.41 16.83 18.59
N GLU A 252 12.12 17.71 17.88
CA GLU A 252 11.48 18.65 16.95
C GLU A 252 10.83 17.94 15.75
N ILE A 253 11.51 16.94 15.17
CA ILE A 253 10.94 16.13 14.07
C ILE A 253 9.68 15.37 14.53
N ARG A 254 9.72 14.76 15.72
CA ARG A 254 8.55 14.08 16.29
C ARG A 254 7.37 15.02 16.50
N ALA A 255 7.61 16.25 16.96
CA ALA A 255 6.56 17.26 17.11
C ALA A 255 5.94 17.65 15.76
N ALA A 256 6.75 17.77 14.71
CA ALA A 256 6.24 18.03 13.35
C ALA A 256 5.38 16.87 12.82
N LEU A 257 5.81 15.62 13.07
CA LEU A 257 5.04 14.42 12.72
C LEU A 257 3.74 14.31 13.54
N GLU A 258 3.79 14.57 14.84
CA GLU A 258 2.62 14.56 15.73
C GLU A 258 1.56 15.55 15.25
N LYS A 259 1.97 16.79 14.93
CA LYS A 259 1.07 17.79 14.35
C LYS A 259 0.44 17.32 13.03
N ARG A 260 1.21 16.62 12.18
CA ARG A 260 0.68 16.06 10.92
C ARG A 260 -0.31 14.94 11.18
N PHE A 261 -0.02 14.02 12.11
CA PHE A 261 -0.93 12.94 12.47
C PHE A 261 -2.23 13.47 13.08
N GLU A 262 -2.16 14.46 13.97
CA GLU A 262 -3.33 15.10 14.56
C GLU A 262 -4.22 15.72 13.49
N PHE A 263 -3.63 16.47 12.55
CA PHE A 263 -4.35 17.02 11.40
C PHE A 263 -5.05 15.91 10.60
N MET A 264 -4.32 14.86 10.22
CA MET A 264 -4.87 13.75 9.43
C MET A 264 -5.98 13.01 10.18
N PHE A 265 -5.84 12.77 11.49
CA PHE A 265 -6.87 12.10 12.28
C PHE A 265 -8.17 12.89 12.32
N LYS A 266 -8.08 14.22 12.40
CA LYS A 266 -9.25 15.11 12.33
C LYS A 266 -9.87 15.09 10.94
N GLN A 267 -9.08 15.25 9.89
CA GLN A 267 -9.59 15.28 8.51
C GLN A 267 -10.18 13.94 8.08
N LEU A 268 -9.57 12.83 8.48
CA LEU A 268 -10.04 11.47 8.17
C LEU A 268 -11.13 10.98 9.13
N ASN A 269 -11.63 11.85 10.02
CA ASN A 269 -12.74 11.56 10.93
C ASN A 269 -12.54 10.28 11.77
N VAL A 270 -11.32 10.06 12.27
CA VAL A 270 -10.98 8.92 13.13
C VAL A 270 -10.85 9.28 14.61
N VAL A 271 -11.09 10.54 14.97
CA VAL A 271 -11.11 11.02 16.36
C VAL A 271 -12.23 10.37 17.17
N ASP A 272 -11.98 10.10 18.45
CA ASP A 272 -12.94 9.53 19.42
C ASP A 272 -13.60 8.19 19.02
N THR A 273 -12.98 7.44 18.11
CA THR A 273 -13.50 6.15 17.61
C THR A 273 -13.21 4.95 18.52
N ALA A 274 -12.34 5.10 19.53
CA ALA A 274 -11.93 3.98 20.40
C ALA A 274 -13.11 3.25 21.07
N ASN A 275 -14.09 3.99 21.57
CA ASN A 275 -15.29 3.41 22.19
C ASN A 275 -16.18 2.67 21.18
N MET A 276 -16.22 3.13 19.93
CA MET A 276 -16.94 2.44 18.86
C MET A 276 -16.24 1.11 18.53
N VAL A 277 -14.92 1.14 18.36
CA VAL A 277 -14.12 -0.07 18.08
C VAL A 277 -14.29 -1.10 19.21
N ASN A 278 -14.18 -0.68 20.48
CA ASN A 278 -14.31 -1.57 21.63
C ASN A 278 -15.71 -2.22 21.77
N LYS A 279 -16.76 -1.60 21.22
CA LYS A 279 -18.12 -2.16 21.21
C LYS A 279 -18.31 -3.21 20.11
N ILE A 280 -17.64 -3.05 18.98
CA ILE A 280 -17.84 -3.88 17.77
C ILE A 280 -16.83 -5.03 17.74
N ILE A 281 -15.58 -4.77 18.12
CA ILE A 281 -14.47 -5.70 17.99
C ILE A 281 -14.15 -6.32 19.33
N LYS A 282 -14.15 -7.65 19.37
CA LYS A 282 -13.62 -8.44 20.49
C LYS A 282 -12.30 -9.07 20.04
N PRO A 283 -11.14 -8.46 20.36
CA PRO A 283 -9.86 -8.96 19.88
C PRO A 283 -9.60 -10.35 20.48
N LEU A 284 -9.08 -11.26 19.65
CA LEU A 284 -8.58 -12.54 20.12
C LEU A 284 -7.19 -12.32 20.74
N GLU A 285 -6.99 -12.77 21.97
CA GLU A 285 -5.67 -12.77 22.60
C GLU A 285 -4.81 -13.89 22.02
N ILE A 286 -3.62 -13.54 21.53
CA ILE A 286 -2.71 -14.47 20.85
C ILE A 286 -1.34 -14.34 21.50
N HIS A 287 -0.87 -15.42 22.12
CA HIS A 287 0.47 -15.48 22.65
C HIS A 287 1.45 -15.98 21.59
N LYS A 288 2.49 -15.19 21.32
CA LYS A 288 3.58 -15.51 20.38
C LYS A 288 4.92 -15.57 21.12
N LYS A 289 5.83 -16.40 20.64
CA LYS A 289 7.23 -16.47 21.08
C LYS A 289 8.10 -15.68 20.10
N ILE A 290 9.28 -15.25 20.54
CA ILE A 290 10.27 -14.58 19.66
C ILE A 290 10.57 -15.40 18.40
N SER A 291 10.57 -16.74 18.53
CA SER A 291 10.76 -17.68 17.40
C SER A 291 9.71 -17.55 16.29
N ASP A 292 8.53 -17.03 16.60
CA ASP A 292 7.42 -16.91 15.66
C ASP A 292 7.60 -15.69 14.73
N PHE A 293 8.47 -14.75 15.10
CA PHE A 293 8.81 -13.55 14.31
C PHE A 293 10.03 -13.76 13.40
N GLY A 294 10.37 -15.01 13.07
CA GLY A 294 11.36 -15.30 12.04
C GLY A 294 12.83 -15.12 12.44
N GLN A 295 13.17 -15.03 13.74
CA GLN A 295 14.56 -14.92 14.22
C GLN A 295 15.44 -16.17 14.03
N LYS A 296 15.00 -17.18 13.26
CA LYS A 296 15.92 -18.26 12.86
C LYS A 296 16.89 -17.69 11.81
N ASP A 297 18.13 -18.22 11.76
CA ASP A 297 19.15 -17.97 10.73
C ASP A 297 18.67 -18.40 9.32
N LYS A 298 17.56 -17.85 8.84
CA LYS A 298 17.13 -17.96 7.46
C LYS A 298 18.02 -16.99 6.69
N LYS A 299 18.71 -17.51 5.68
CA LYS A 299 19.34 -16.67 4.65
C LYS A 299 18.30 -15.64 4.21
N ARG A 300 18.65 -14.35 4.21
CA ARG A 300 17.77 -13.29 3.68
C ARG A 300 17.32 -13.71 2.29
N LYS A 301 16.02 -13.96 2.11
CA LYS A 301 15.44 -14.21 0.80
C LYS A 301 15.55 -12.93 -0.02
N GLU A 302 15.85 -13.05 -1.31
CA GLU A 302 15.83 -11.91 -2.22
C GLU A 302 14.37 -11.49 -2.41
N VAL A 303 14.02 -10.30 -1.91
CA VAL A 303 12.68 -9.72 -2.03
C VAL A 303 12.64 -8.58 -3.05
N LYS A 304 13.68 -8.45 -3.89
CA LYS A 304 13.76 -7.40 -4.91
C LYS A 304 12.62 -7.59 -5.91
N GLY A 305 11.76 -6.58 -6.03
CA GLY A 305 10.61 -6.60 -6.94
C GLY A 305 9.35 -7.28 -6.40
N LEU A 306 9.33 -7.71 -5.13
CA LEU A 306 8.11 -8.23 -4.46
C LEU A 306 7.34 -7.14 -3.70
N ALA A 307 7.82 -5.89 -3.75
CA ALA A 307 7.19 -4.71 -3.17
C ALA A 307 7.57 -3.48 -4.00
N ASP A 308 6.65 -2.52 -4.09
CA ASP A 308 6.77 -1.25 -4.83
C ASP A 308 7.73 -0.20 -4.22
#